data_AF-A0A7X5IB62-F1
#
_entry.id   AF-A0A7X5IB62-F1
#
_cell.length_a   1.000
_cell.length_b   1.000
_cell.length_c   1.000
_cell.angle_alpha   90.00
_cell.angle_beta   90.00
_cell.angle_gamma   90.00
#
_symmetry.space_group_name_H-M   'P 1'
#
loop_
_entity.id
_entity.type
_entity.pdbx_description
1 polymer ?
#
loop_
_entity_poly.entity_id
_entity_poly.type
_entity_poly.pdbx_seq_one_letter_code
_entity_poly.pdbx_strand_id
1 'polypeptide(L)'
;MSEKQAAFCDHYITTLNATEAAKLAGYSEKTAKAMGSENLTKPYLKEYIDLRLAELEEKRVASAEEVLQYLTRVMRGEERDQFDLDPSLQDRTKAAELLGKRYRLFVDKQEITGKLEPVTIINDIPRAPNGD
;
A
#
# COMPACT_ATOMS: atom_id res chain seq x y z
N MET A 1 -28.14 5.32 5.13
CA MET A 1 -27.31 5.25 6.36
C MET A 1 -27.70 6.40 7.27
N SER A 2 -27.83 6.20 8.59
CA SER A 2 -28.16 7.29 9.53
C SER A 2 -26.91 8.00 10.06
N GLU A 3 -27.06 9.21 10.60
CA GLU A 3 -25.95 9.97 11.21
C GLU A 3 -25.22 9.19 12.30
N LYS A 4 -25.97 8.50 13.18
CA LYS A 4 -25.37 7.63 14.23
C LYS A 4 -24.58 6.46 13.65
N GLN A 5 -25.02 5.91 12.52
CA GLN A 5 -24.30 4.80 11.87
C GLN A 5 -23.03 5.30 11.18
N ALA A 6 -23.08 6.47 10.55
CA ALA A 6 -21.89 7.11 9.98
C ALA A 6 -20.87 7.43 11.08
N ALA A 7 -21.30 8.03 12.19
CA ALA A 7 -20.44 8.31 13.35
C ALA A 7 -19.86 7.03 13.94
N PHE A 8 -20.63 5.95 14.01
CA PHE A 8 -20.14 4.64 14.43
C PHE A 8 -19.01 4.14 13.54
N CYS A 9 -19.18 4.17 12.22
CA CYS A 9 -18.15 3.75 11.29
C CYS A 9 -16.85 4.57 11.44
N ASP A 10 -16.97 5.90 11.53
CA ASP A 10 -15.82 6.81 11.67
C ASP A 10 -15.05 6.56 12.99
N HIS A 11 -15.77 6.37 14.10
CA HIS A 11 -15.14 5.99 15.38
C HIS A 11 -14.59 4.57 15.38
N TYR A 12 -15.22 3.64 14.67
CA TYR A 12 -14.75 2.26 14.58
C TYR A 12 -13.42 2.17 13.83
N ILE A 13 -13.25 2.93 12.75
CA ILE A 13 -11.98 3.04 12.02
C ILE A 13 -10.86 3.52 12.95
N THR A 14 -11.16 4.45 13.86
CA THR A 14 -10.17 5.03 14.77
C THR A 14 -9.85 4.12 15.97
N THR A 15 -10.87 3.51 16.57
CA THR A 15 -10.75 2.78 17.84
C THR A 15 -10.54 1.29 17.67
N LEU A 16 -10.89 0.73 16.51
CA LEU A 16 -10.96 -0.71 16.23
C LEU A 16 -11.76 -1.50 17.29
N ASN A 17 -12.68 -0.83 17.98
CA ASN A 17 -13.50 -1.40 19.05
C ASN A 17 -14.97 -1.04 18.83
N ALA A 18 -15.78 -2.06 18.51
CA ALA A 18 -17.19 -1.86 18.18
C ALA A 18 -18.02 -1.31 19.36
N THR A 19 -17.68 -1.66 20.60
CA THR A 19 -18.44 -1.21 21.78
C THR A 19 -18.13 0.25 22.06
N GLU A 20 -16.85 0.64 22.02
CA GLU A 20 -16.44 2.04 22.23
C GLU A 20 -16.90 2.94 21.08
N ALA A 21 -16.79 2.48 19.82
CA ALA A 21 -17.31 3.21 18.67
C ALA A 21 -18.83 3.46 18.78
N ALA A 22 -19.60 2.49 19.27
CA ALA A 22 -21.04 2.66 19.49
C ALA A 22 -21.34 3.68 20.60
N LYS A 23 -20.57 3.69 21.69
CA LYS A 23 -20.74 4.71 22.74
C LYS A 23 -20.47 6.11 22.19
N LEU A 24 -19.35 6.29 21.49
CA LEU A 24 -18.95 7.57 20.90
C LEU A 24 -19.96 8.06 19.85
N ALA A 25 -20.55 7.14 19.08
CA ALA A 25 -21.60 7.44 18.11
C ALA A 25 -22.98 7.77 18.72
N GLY A 26 -23.10 7.80 20.05
CA GLY A 26 -24.32 8.18 20.75
C GLY A 26 -25.35 7.06 20.89
N TYR A 27 -24.93 5.79 20.89
CA TYR A 27 -25.75 4.68 21.37
C TYR A 27 -25.69 4.60 22.90
N SER A 28 -26.77 4.13 23.54
CA SER A 28 -26.79 3.99 25.00
C SER A 28 -25.73 2.98 25.47
N GLU A 29 -25.09 3.22 26.62
CA GLU A 29 -24.06 2.32 27.15
C GLU A 29 -24.57 0.89 27.33
N LYS A 30 -25.83 0.75 27.78
CA LYS A 30 -26.49 -0.55 27.98
C LYS A 30 -26.62 -1.36 26.69
N THR A 31 -26.79 -0.68 25.55
CA THR A 31 -27.00 -1.31 24.23
C THR A 31 -25.76 -1.28 23.35
N ALA A 32 -24.71 -0.53 23.71
CA ALA A 32 -23.56 -0.26 22.84
C ALA A 32 -22.88 -1.54 22.34
N LYS A 33 -22.73 -2.56 23.20
CA LYS A 33 -22.15 -3.86 22.81
C LYS A 33 -22.97 -4.58 21.73
N ALA A 34 -24.29 -4.62 21.91
CA ALA A 34 -25.20 -5.27 20.97
C ALA A 34 -25.25 -4.48 19.65
N MET A 35 -25.42 -3.15 19.73
CA MET A 35 -25.48 -2.27 18.56
C MET A 35 -24.18 -2.27 17.76
N GLY A 36 -23.02 -2.27 18.44
CA GLY A 36 -21.72 -2.35 17.76
C GLY A 36 -21.58 -3.65 16.96
N SER A 37 -21.97 -4.78 17.56
CA SER A 37 -21.95 -6.08 16.88
C SER A 37 -22.94 -6.13 15.70
N GLU A 38 -24.16 -5.62 15.89
CA GLU A 38 -25.19 -5.54 14.84
C GLU A 38 -24.79 -4.60 13.70
N ASN A 39 -24.14 -3.47 13.99
CA ASN A 39 -23.71 -2.55 12.94
C ASN A 39 -22.60 -3.16 12.06
N LEU A 40 -21.70 -3.98 12.62
CA LEU A 40 -20.67 -4.66 11.84
C LEU A 40 -21.21 -5.78 10.93
N THR A 41 -22.41 -6.32 11.20
CA THR A 41 -23.02 -7.35 10.33
C THR A 41 -23.79 -6.75 9.16
N LYS A 42 -24.05 -5.43 9.15
CA LYS A 42 -24.79 -4.74 8.09
C LYS A 42 -23.89 -4.50 6.86
N PRO A 43 -24.19 -5.09 5.69
CA PRO A 43 -23.32 -5.00 4.51
C PRO A 43 -23.01 -3.56 4.09
N TYR A 44 -24.02 -2.69 4.07
CA TYR A 44 -23.86 -1.29 3.66
C TYR A 44 -22.98 -0.46 4.63
N LEU A 45 -22.86 -0.86 5.90
CA LEU A 45 -21.94 -0.22 6.85
C LEU A 45 -20.51 -0.72 6.68
N LYS A 46 -20.35 -2.00 6.35
CA LYS A 46 -19.05 -2.57 5.99
C LYS A 46 -18.52 -1.91 4.71
N GLU A 47 -19.34 -1.78 3.68
CA GLU A 47 -18.99 -1.06 2.44
C GLU A 47 -18.56 0.39 2.73
N TYR A 48 -19.25 1.08 3.63
CA TYR A 48 -18.87 2.43 4.03
C TYR A 48 -17.52 2.48 4.78
N ILE A 49 -17.26 1.54 5.69
CA ILE A 49 -15.98 1.43 6.38
C ILE A 49 -14.84 1.17 5.37
N ASP A 50 -15.05 0.24 4.44
CA ASP A 50 -14.07 -0.12 3.42
C ASP A 50 -13.76 1.09 2.51
N LEU A 51 -14.78 1.86 2.10
CA LEU A 51 -14.61 3.09 1.33
C LEU A 51 -13.82 4.15 2.10
N ARG A 52 -14.15 4.39 3.37
CA ARG A 52 -13.43 5.35 4.22
C ARG A 52 -11.99 4.94 4.49
N LEU A 53 -11.73 3.63 4.64
CA LEU A 53 -10.36 3.11 4.75
C LEU A 53 -9.57 3.32 3.46
N ALA A 54 -10.19 3.08 2.30
CA ALA A 54 -9.55 3.34 1.01
C ALA A 54 -9.21 4.83 0.82
N GLU A 55 -10.12 5.74 1.17
CA GLU A 55 -9.86 7.19 1.14
C GLU A 55 -8.72 7.62 2.08
N LEU A 56 -8.64 7.00 3.26
CA LEU A 56 -7.56 7.26 4.22
C LEU A 56 -6.22 6.72 3.70
N GLU A 57 -6.23 5.53 3.10
CA GLU A 57 -5.03 4.92 2.51
C GLU A 57 -4.53 5.73 1.32
N GLU A 58 -5.44 6.19 0.44
CA GLU A 58 -5.13 7.08 -0.68
C GLU A 58 -4.47 8.38 -0.22
N LYS A 59 -4.90 8.94 0.92
CA LYS A 59 -4.29 10.14 1.50
C LYS A 59 -2.98 9.87 2.24
N ARG A 60 -2.76 8.64 2.69
CA ARG A 60 -1.59 8.27 3.50
C ARG A 60 -0.39 7.86 2.65
N VAL A 61 -0.65 7.20 1.52
CA VAL A 61 0.38 6.63 0.66
C VAL A 61 0.33 7.31 -0.70
N ALA A 62 1.45 7.89 -1.11
CA ALA A 62 1.56 8.50 -2.42
C ALA A 62 1.29 7.45 -3.52
N SER A 63 0.38 7.76 -4.44
CA SER A 63 0.09 6.89 -5.56
C SER A 63 1.30 6.81 -6.52
N ALA A 64 1.36 5.77 -7.34
CA ALA A 64 2.41 5.66 -8.36
C ALA A 64 2.41 6.86 -9.32
N GLU A 65 1.25 7.44 -9.61
CA GLU A 65 1.13 8.64 -10.43
C GLU A 65 1.67 9.87 -9.70
N GLU A 66 1.30 10.07 -8.44
CA GLU A 66 1.76 11.17 -7.61
C GLU A 66 3.29 11.19 -7.47
N VAL A 67 3.90 10.01 -7.26
CA VAL A 67 5.37 9.88 -7.21
C VAL A 67 6.00 10.33 -8.53
N LEU A 68 5.45 9.96 -9.68
CA LEU A 68 5.98 10.38 -10.98
C LEU A 68 5.79 11.88 -11.23
N GLN A 69 4.65 12.44 -10.83
CA GLN A 69 4.39 13.87 -10.91
C GLN A 69 5.40 14.63 -10.05
N TYR A 70 5.60 14.22 -8.80
CA TYR A 70 6.60 14.80 -7.91
C TYR A 70 8.01 14.74 -8.50
N LEU A 71 8.46 13.56 -8.95
CA LEU A 71 9.77 13.42 -9.59
C LEU A 71 9.91 14.31 -10.83
N THR A 72 8.84 14.48 -11.60
CA THR A 72 8.84 15.37 -12.76
C THR A 72 9.02 16.84 -12.36
N ARG A 73 8.32 17.29 -11.31
CA ARG A 73 8.47 18.66 -10.78
C ARG A 73 9.86 18.91 -10.22
N VAL A 74 10.42 17.96 -9.46
CA VAL A 74 11.81 18.02 -8.98
C VAL A 74 12.78 18.11 -10.15
N MET A 75 12.68 17.22 -11.14
CA MET A 75 13.54 17.23 -12.34
C MET A 75 13.51 18.58 -13.08
N ARG A 76 12.32 19.20 -13.19
CA ARG A 76 12.12 20.49 -13.83
C ARG A 76 12.57 21.70 -12.99
N GLY A 77 12.81 21.52 -11.69
CA GLY A 77 13.13 22.62 -10.77
C GLY A 77 11.89 23.41 -10.34
N GLU A 78 10.72 22.77 -10.35
CA GLU A 78 9.45 23.39 -9.94
C GLU A 78 9.18 23.22 -8.43
N GLU A 79 9.90 22.31 -7.76
CA GLU A 79 9.88 22.15 -6.30
C GLU A 79 10.92 23.06 -5.63
N ARG A 80 10.68 23.41 -4.37
CA ARG A 80 11.60 24.19 -3.53
C ARG A 80 12.07 23.34 -2.36
N ASP A 81 13.30 23.54 -1.91
CA ASP A 81 13.77 22.94 -0.67
C ASP A 81 13.24 23.68 0.57
N GLN A 82 13.61 23.21 1.76
CA GLN A 82 13.20 23.81 3.03
C GLN A 82 13.72 25.25 3.26
N PHE A 83 14.61 25.74 2.41
CA PHE A 83 15.20 27.07 2.45
C PHE A 83 14.75 27.94 1.26
N ASP A 84 13.69 27.56 0.54
CA ASP A 84 13.18 28.19 -0.69
C ASP A 84 14.18 28.24 -1.86
N LEU A 85 15.18 27.36 -1.86
CA LEU A 85 16.14 27.24 -2.95
C LEU A 85 15.66 26.23 -4.01
N ASP A 86 16.13 26.40 -5.24
CA ASP A 86 15.92 25.40 -6.30
C ASP A 86 16.64 24.09 -5.93
N PRO A 87 16.09 22.92 -6.31
CA PRO A 87 16.75 21.63 -6.09
C PRO A 87 18.09 21.59 -6.80
N SER A 88 19.07 20.96 -6.15
CA SER A 88 20.42 20.86 -6.69
C SER A 88 20.42 20.10 -8.02
N LEU A 89 21.44 20.34 -8.85
CA LEU A 89 21.60 19.56 -10.09
C LEU A 89 21.70 18.06 -9.82
N GLN A 90 22.23 17.65 -8.65
CA GLN A 90 22.29 16.25 -8.25
C GLN A 90 20.89 15.67 -8.03
N ASP A 91 20.02 16.38 -7.30
CA ASP A 91 18.64 15.93 -7.04
C ASP A 91 17.83 15.85 -8.33
N ARG A 92 17.99 16.85 -9.21
CA ARG A 92 17.34 16.89 -10.52
C ARG A 92 17.79 15.74 -11.41
N THR A 93 19.09 15.47 -11.43
CA THR A 93 19.67 14.33 -12.17
C THR A 93 19.18 13.00 -11.60
N LYS A 94 19.03 12.91 -10.28
CA LYS A 94 18.50 11.71 -9.64
C LYS A 94 17.03 11.47 -10.00
N ALA A 95 16.22 12.52 -10.00
CA ALA A 95 14.83 12.42 -10.45
C ALA A 95 14.73 11.97 -11.92
N ALA A 96 15.58 12.51 -12.80
CA ALA A 96 15.67 12.09 -14.20
C ALA A 96 16.10 10.62 -14.35
N GLU A 97 17.05 10.14 -13.55
CA GLU A 97 17.47 8.73 -13.52
C GLU A 97 16.31 7.81 -13.10
N LEU A 98 15.57 8.16 -12.06
CA LEU A 98 14.44 7.35 -11.58
C LEU A 98 13.30 7.30 -12.62
N LEU A 99 12.98 8.42 -13.25
CA LEU A 99 12.03 8.47 -14.37
C LEU A 99 12.53 7.65 -15.57
N GLY A 100 13.80 7.76 -15.92
CA GLY A 100 14.41 6.98 -17.01
C GLY A 100 14.38 5.48 -16.74
N LYS A 101 14.58 5.03 -15.49
CA LYS A 101 14.43 3.62 -15.10
C LYS A 101 13.00 3.12 -15.30
N ARG A 102 11.99 3.92 -14.95
CA ARG A 102 10.57 3.58 -15.20
C ARG A 102 10.29 3.37 -16.69
N TYR A 103 10.86 4.21 -17.56
CA TYR A 103 10.71 4.10 -19.01
C TYR A 103 11.72 3.16 -19.67
N ARG A 104 12.55 2.46 -18.89
CA ARG A 104 13.59 1.53 -19.37
C ARG A 104 14.57 2.20 -20.37
N LEU A 105 14.89 3.48 -20.14
CA LEU A 105 15.87 4.22 -20.97
C LEU A 105 17.30 3.73 -20.77
N PHE A 106 17.57 3.08 -19.64
CA PHE A 106 18.88 2.54 -19.29
C PHE A 106 18.89 1.03 -19.45
N VAL A 107 19.96 0.51 -20.04
CA VAL A 107 20.21 -0.93 -20.19
C VAL A 107 21.49 -1.27 -19.45
N ASP A 108 21.36 -2.02 -18.36
CA ASP A 108 22.51 -2.52 -17.61
C ASP A 108 23.01 -3.81 -18.27
N LYS A 109 24.11 -3.71 -19.02
CA LYS A 109 24.80 -4.88 -19.57
C LYS A 109 25.69 -5.49 -18.48
N GLN A 110 25.42 -6.75 -18.13
CA GLN A 110 26.30 -7.52 -17.24
C GLN A 110 27.08 -8.54 -18.06
N GLU A 111 28.41 -8.47 -18.00
CA GLU A 111 29.28 -9.52 -18.52
C GLU A 111 29.56 -10.53 -17.41
N ILE A 112 28.86 -11.68 -17.47
CA ILE A 112 29.06 -12.77 -16.52
C ILE A 112 30.09 -13.73 -17.11
N THR A 113 31.33 -13.65 -16.62
CA THR A 113 32.38 -14.62 -16.96
C THR A 113 32.42 -15.70 -15.88
N GLY A 114 31.62 -16.75 -16.06
CA GLY A 114 31.63 -17.94 -15.22
C GLY A 114 32.24 -19.12 -15.96
N LYS A 115 33.12 -19.90 -15.31
CA LYS A 115 33.37 -21.28 -15.75
C LYS A 115 32.05 -22.02 -15.56
N LEU A 116 31.38 -22.38 -16.65
CA LEU A 116 30.23 -23.27 -16.62
C LEU A 116 30.70 -24.61 -16.04
N GLU A 117 30.47 -24.85 -14.76
CA GLU A 117 30.62 -26.20 -14.22
C GLU A 117 29.59 -27.11 -14.90
N PRO A 118 29.96 -28.33 -15.30
CA PRO A 118 29.05 -29.24 -15.96
C PRO A 118 27.82 -29.48 -15.08
N VAL A 119 26.63 -29.34 -15.68
CA VAL A 119 25.36 -29.59 -15.00
C VAL A 119 25.36 -31.03 -14.49
N THR A 120 25.39 -31.21 -13.17
CA THR A 120 25.25 -32.52 -12.55
C THR A 120 23.77 -32.82 -12.39
N ILE A 121 23.24 -33.72 -13.22
CA ILE A 121 21.86 -34.22 -13.07
C ILE A 121 21.90 -35.40 -12.10
N ILE A 122 21.45 -35.18 -10.87
CA ILE A 122 21.25 -36.24 -9.88
C ILE A 122 19.84 -36.79 -10.06
N ASN A 123 19.72 -38.10 -10.28
CA ASN A 123 18.43 -38.77 -10.42
C ASN A 123 18.00 -39.38 -9.07
N ASP A 124 17.21 -38.62 -8.29
CA ASP A 124 16.70 -39.02 -6.98
C ASP A 124 15.39 -39.84 -7.04
N ILE A 125 15.04 -40.39 -8.20
CA ILE A 125 13.84 -41.24 -8.33
C ILE A 125 14.18 -42.65 -7.84
N PRO A 126 13.61 -43.13 -6.71
CA PRO A 126 13.82 -44.50 -6.26
C PRO A 126 13.24 -45.48 -7.28
N ARG A 127 14.06 -46.43 -7.75
CA ARG A 127 13.57 -47.55 -8.56
C ARG A 127 12.64 -48.41 -7.70
N ALA A 128 11.46 -48.71 -8.23
CA ALA A 128 10.57 -49.70 -7.63
C ALA A 128 11.31 -51.04 -7.50
N PRO A 129 11.13 -51.78 -6.39
CA PRO A 129 11.70 -53.11 -6.25
C PRO A 129 11.14 -53.98 -7.38
N ASN A 130 12.03 -54.58 -8.16
CA ASN A 130 11.65 -55.56 -9.18
C ASN A 130 10.83 -56.66 -8.49
N GLY A 131 9.58 -56.83 -8.92
CA GLY A 131 8.77 -57.97 -8.50
C GLY A 131 9.23 -59.22 -9.25
N ASP A 132 9.84 -60.15 -8.50
CA ASP A 132 9.84 -61.59 -8.78
C ASP A 132 8.74 -62.25 -7.94
#